data_AF-A0A8J2KGM5-F1
#
_entry.id   AF-A0A8J2KGM5-F1
#
_cell.length_a   1.000
_cell.length_b   1.000
_cell.length_c   1.000
_cell.angle_alpha   90.00
_cell.angle_beta   90.00
_cell.angle_gamma   90.00
#
_symmetry.space_group_name_H-M   'P 1'
#
loop_
_entity.id
_entity.type
_entity.pdbx_description
1 polymer ?
#
loop_
_entity_poly.entity_id
_entity_poly.type
_entity_poly.pdbx_seq_one_letter_code
_entity_poly.pdbx_strand_id
1 'polypeptide(L)'
;MMSLFNLLLYQYYVGYLKINGEVATNILQVYRYALSKLKHLIVHKELRTFQRQTVRLNGENSDTCDRDDSLNYTPSRALLPTLAVIFNVGIILANFTSLSGQNFASQVLWILILNSSVYFIYYIFMKFIHKEFRGLMWVQTLMYSVITLSFGIPSVLYFSSALTSWNKSPAESRVRNEDCFFLDFYDYHDAWHFLSAPALFCFFL
;
A
#
# COMPACT_ATOMS: atom_id res chain seq x y z
N MET A 1 27.28 -5.79 -9.27
CA MET A 1 25.89 -6.00 -9.75
C MET A 1 24.97 -5.68 -8.58
N MET A 2 24.26 -4.53 -8.61
CA MET A 2 23.46 -4.08 -7.48
C MET A 2 22.17 -4.91 -7.43
N SER A 3 21.95 -5.68 -6.36
CA SER A 3 20.71 -6.44 -6.15
C SER A 3 19.49 -5.52 -6.31
N LEU A 4 18.40 -6.02 -6.92
CA LEU A 4 17.15 -5.28 -7.13
C LEU A 4 16.65 -4.61 -5.84
N PHE A 5 16.89 -5.25 -4.70
CA PHE A 5 16.62 -4.73 -3.36
C PHE A 5 17.38 -3.42 -3.04
N ASN A 6 18.65 -3.33 -3.45
CA ASN A 6 19.47 -2.13 -3.27
C ASN A 6 19.00 -0.98 -4.18
N LEU A 7 18.47 -1.28 -5.37
CA LEU A 7 17.91 -0.26 -6.26
C LEU A 7 16.59 0.31 -5.71
N LEU A 8 15.73 -0.54 -5.15
CA LEU A 8 14.47 -0.12 -4.52
C LEU A 8 14.70 0.69 -3.25
N LEU A 9 15.66 0.29 -2.40
CA LEU A 9 16.11 1.09 -1.25
C LEU A 9 16.69 2.44 -1.70
N TYR A 10 17.44 2.46 -2.80
CA TYR A 10 18.01 3.69 -3.36
C TYR A 10 16.92 4.69 -3.77
N GLN A 11 15.94 4.26 -4.59
CA GLN A 11 14.85 5.13 -5.03
C GLN A 11 13.97 5.63 -3.88
N TYR A 12 13.72 4.79 -2.87
CA TYR A 12 12.78 5.14 -1.80
C TYR A 12 13.41 6.00 -0.69
N TYR A 13 14.70 5.82 -0.40
CA TYR A 13 15.33 6.41 0.79
C TYR A 13 16.45 7.42 0.51
N VAL A 14 17.18 7.32 -0.62
CA VAL A 14 18.41 8.13 -0.88
C VAL A 14 18.09 9.56 -1.36
N GLY A 15 16.82 9.98 -1.42
CA GLY A 15 16.44 11.38 -1.68
C GLY A 15 15.75 12.09 -0.51
N TYR A 16 15.25 11.33 0.48
CA TYR A 16 14.36 11.85 1.52
C TYR A 16 14.94 11.74 2.93
N LEU A 17 15.93 10.87 3.14
CA LEU A 17 16.58 10.74 4.44
C LEU A 17 17.54 11.89 4.67
N LYS A 18 17.17 12.79 5.58
CA LYS A 18 18.11 13.76 6.18
C LYS A 18 18.84 13.11 7.35
N ILE A 19 20.15 12.92 7.22
CA ILE A 19 21.02 12.46 8.29
C ILE A 19 21.75 13.70 8.81
N ASN A 20 21.50 14.08 10.07
CA ASN A 20 22.08 15.29 10.69
C ASN A 20 21.80 16.60 9.92
N GLY A 21 20.65 16.69 9.25
CA GLY A 21 20.24 17.89 8.50
C GLY A 21 20.62 17.88 7.02
N GLU A 22 21.52 16.99 6.59
CA GLU A 22 21.94 16.84 5.20
C GLU A 22 21.26 15.64 4.52
N VAL A 23 20.87 15.79 3.26
CA VAL A 23 20.25 14.72 2.48
C VAL A 23 21.30 13.65 2.17
N ALA A 24 21.01 12.40 2.51
CA ALA A 24 21.92 11.28 2.27
C ALA A 24 22.14 11.09 0.76
N THR A 25 23.38 11.17 0.28
CA THR A 25 23.70 11.13 -1.16
C THR A 25 24.10 9.75 -1.66
N ASN A 26 24.34 8.80 -0.76
CA ASN A 26 24.83 7.46 -1.10
C ASN A 26 24.16 6.38 -0.23
N ILE A 27 23.84 5.24 -0.85
CA ILE A 27 23.24 4.08 -0.18
C ILE A 27 24.12 3.52 0.94
N LEU A 28 25.45 3.62 0.82
CA LEU A 28 26.38 3.17 1.86
C LEU A 28 26.24 4.00 3.14
N GLN A 29 25.93 5.28 3.01
CA GLN A 29 25.69 6.20 4.13
C GLN A 29 24.39 5.84 4.84
N VAL A 30 23.32 5.57 4.09
CA VAL A 30 22.03 5.09 4.61
C VAL A 30 22.20 3.75 5.33
N TYR A 31 22.93 2.81 4.74
CA TYR A 31 23.20 1.50 5.33
C TYR A 31 23.97 1.61 6.65
N ARG A 32 25.06 2.39 6.69
CA ARG A 32 25.85 2.61 7.90
C ARG A 32 25.03 3.28 9.01
N TYR A 33 24.19 4.24 8.66
CA TYR A 33 23.28 4.90 9.59
C TYR A 33 22.21 3.95 10.14
N ALA A 34 21.60 3.13 9.28
CA ALA A 34 20.64 2.12 9.70
C ALA A 34 21.29 1.10 10.66
N LEU A 35 22.52 0.66 10.35
CA LEU A 35 23.27 -0.27 11.18
C LEU A 35 23.64 0.33 12.54
N SER A 36 24.02 1.62 12.58
CA SER A 36 24.35 2.31 13.83
C SER A 36 23.12 2.49 14.72
N LYS A 37 21.96 2.84 14.13
CA LYS A 37 20.67 2.89 14.83
C LYS A 37 20.24 1.51 15.34
N LEU A 38 20.42 0.46 14.55
CA LEU A 38 20.12 -0.91 14.95
C LEU A 38 21.01 -1.34 16.13
N LYS A 39 22.31 -1.05 16.06
CA LYS A 39 23.26 -1.34 17.15
C LYS A 39 22.89 -0.57 18.42
N HIS A 40 22.51 0.70 18.30
CA HIS A 40 22.04 1.51 19.42
C HIS A 40 20.74 0.94 20.03
N LEU A 41 19.80 0.47 19.19
CA LEU A 41 18.56 -0.17 19.66
C LEU A 41 18.82 -1.48 20.40
N ILE A 42 19.75 -2.30 19.91
CA ILE A 42 20.16 -3.55 20.56
C ILE A 42 20.80 -3.26 21.92
N VAL A 43 21.77 -2.33 21.97
CA VAL A 43 22.44 -1.93 23.22
C VAL A 43 21.44 -1.35 24.22
N HIS A 44 20.50 -0.51 23.78
CA HIS A 44 19.50 0.07 24.66
C HIS A 44 18.48 -0.98 25.15
N LYS A 45 18.22 -2.03 24.37
CA LYS A 45 17.39 -3.17 24.80
C LYS A 45 18.10 -3.98 25.90
N GLU A 46 19.38 -4.29 25.69
CA GLU A 46 20.25 -4.97 26.68
C GLU A 46 20.37 -4.18 27.99
N LEU A 47 20.56 -2.85 27.90
CA LEU A 47 20.60 -1.96 29.07
C LEU A 47 19.27 -1.93 29.83
N ARG A 48 18.12 -2.00 29.14
CA ARG A 48 16.80 -2.07 29.79
C ARG A 48 16.55 -3.41 30.46
N THR A 49 17.00 -4.52 29.87
CA THR A 49 16.95 -5.84 30.54
C THR A 49 17.81 -5.86 31.78
N PHE A 50 18.99 -5.22 31.74
CA PHE A 50 19.86 -5.06 32.90
C PHE A 50 19.24 -4.18 33.99
N GLN A 51 18.66 -3.02 33.62
CA GLN A 51 17.93 -2.15 34.55
C GLN A 51 16.71 -2.85 35.19
N ARG A 52 15.97 -3.68 34.43
CA ARG A 52 14.87 -4.47 34.99
C ARG A 52 15.34 -5.55 35.96
N GLN A 53 16.51 -6.14 35.73
CA GLN A 53 17.12 -7.09 36.68
C GLN A 53 17.59 -6.38 37.95
N THR A 54 18.23 -5.21 37.86
CA THR A 54 18.65 -4.45 39.04
C THR A 54 17.46 -3.87 39.83
N VAL A 55 16.40 -3.42 39.16
CA VAL A 55 15.15 -2.99 39.83
C VAL A 55 14.43 -4.17 40.51
N ARG A 56 14.44 -5.39 39.93
CA ARG A 56 13.91 -6.59 40.62
C ARG A 56 14.72 -6.99 41.86
N LEU A 57 16.04 -6.77 41.86
CA LEU A 57 16.89 -7.05 43.02
C LEU A 57 16.74 -6.00 44.13
N ASN A 58 16.43 -4.75 43.77
CA ASN A 58 16.20 -3.66 44.74
C ASN A 58 14.72 -3.52 45.15
N GLY A 59 13.80 -4.18 44.45
CA GLY A 59 12.35 -4.06 44.59
C GLY A 59 11.71 -4.82 45.75
N GLU A 60 12.50 -5.44 46.63
CA GLU A 60 11.98 -5.99 47.90
C GLU A 60 11.82 -4.91 48.99
N ASN A 61 12.19 -3.65 48.73
CA ASN A 61 12.24 -2.59 49.76
C ASN A 61 11.62 -1.23 49.40
N SER A 62 10.83 -1.09 48.34
CA SER A 62 10.12 0.18 48.12
C SER A 62 8.83 0.03 47.32
N ASP A 63 7.73 -0.13 48.05
CA ASP A 63 6.41 0.29 47.60
C ASP A 63 6.40 1.81 47.49
N THR A 64 6.49 2.38 46.29
CA THR A 64 5.89 3.69 45.98
C THR A 64 5.79 3.91 44.48
N CYS A 65 4.58 4.29 44.07
CA CYS A 65 4.16 4.98 42.85
C CYS A 65 5.21 5.27 41.78
N ASP A 66 5.08 4.60 40.63
CA ASP A 66 4.91 5.32 39.37
C ASP A 66 4.04 4.47 38.45
N ARG A 67 2.90 5.04 38.04
CA ARG A 67 2.10 4.51 36.94
C ARG A 67 2.91 4.75 35.67
N ASP A 68 3.73 3.77 35.33
CA ASP A 68 4.40 3.66 34.04
C ASP A 68 3.30 3.57 32.98
N ASP A 69 2.97 4.72 32.36
CA ASP A 69 2.14 4.80 31.18
C ASP A 69 2.76 3.87 30.15
N SER A 70 2.15 2.69 30.05
CA SER A 70 2.54 1.61 29.16
C SER A 70 2.89 2.19 27.80
N LEU A 71 4.20 2.25 27.54
CA LEU A 71 4.79 2.69 26.29
C LEU A 71 4.21 1.80 25.20
N ASN A 72 3.10 2.26 24.61
CA ASN A 72 2.37 1.56 23.57
C ASN A 72 3.36 1.27 22.44
N TYR A 73 3.75 0.00 22.35
CA TYR A 73 4.56 -0.51 21.25
C TYR A 73 3.72 -0.38 19.99
N THR A 74 3.83 0.77 19.31
CA THR A 74 3.32 0.92 17.95
C THR A 74 4.08 -0.11 17.11
N PRO A 75 3.41 -1.00 16.36
CA PRO A 75 4.10 -1.88 15.43
C PRO A 75 5.06 -1.03 14.60
N SER A 76 6.28 -1.54 14.38
CA SER A 76 7.32 -0.81 13.66
C SER A 76 6.70 -0.17 12.42
N ARG A 77 6.77 1.15 12.29
CA ARG A 77 6.08 1.94 11.26
C ARG A 77 6.31 1.41 9.82
N ALA A 78 7.34 0.59 9.64
CA ALA A 78 7.72 -0.07 8.40
C ALA A 78 7.08 -1.47 8.16
N LEU A 79 6.54 -2.17 9.17
CA LEU A 79 6.03 -3.54 8.99
C LEU A 79 4.92 -3.60 7.93
N LEU A 80 3.91 -2.75 8.10
CA LEU A 80 2.72 -2.77 7.27
C LEU A 80 3.00 -2.30 5.82
N PRO A 81 3.81 -1.24 5.59
CA PRO A 81 4.34 -0.92 4.25
C PRO A 81 5.19 -2.04 3.64
N THR A 82 5.99 -2.75 4.43
CA THR A 82 6.83 -3.86 3.93
C THR A 82 5.96 -5.02 3.45
N LEU A 83 4.89 -5.35 4.18
CA LEU A 83 3.90 -6.35 3.75
C LEU A 83 3.19 -5.93 2.46
N ALA A 84 2.83 -4.66 2.32
CA ALA A 84 2.24 -4.13 1.09
C ALA A 84 3.20 -4.27 -0.11
N VAL A 85 4.51 -4.02 0.07
CA VAL A 85 5.52 -4.24 -0.98
C VAL A 85 5.64 -5.72 -1.34
N ILE A 86 5.71 -6.61 -0.36
CA ILE A 86 5.76 -8.07 -0.61
C ILE A 86 4.53 -8.53 -1.38
N PHE A 87 3.35 -8.04 -1.01
CA PHE A 87 2.10 -8.34 -1.70
C PHE A 87 2.11 -7.84 -3.15
N ASN A 88 2.61 -6.63 -3.40
CA ASN A 88 2.79 -6.08 -4.74
C ASN A 88 3.74 -6.90 -5.61
N VAL A 89 4.85 -7.39 -5.04
CA VAL A 89 5.75 -8.33 -5.74
C VAL A 89 5.01 -9.63 -6.07
N GLY A 90 4.20 -10.14 -5.14
CA GLY A 90 3.34 -11.31 -5.37
C GLY A 90 2.35 -11.11 -6.52
N ILE A 91 1.69 -9.94 -6.60
CA ILE A 91 0.78 -9.59 -7.70
C ILE A 91 1.51 -9.64 -9.05
N ILE A 92 2.70 -9.04 -9.15
CA ILE A 92 3.49 -9.02 -10.39
C ILE A 92 3.83 -10.46 -10.82
N LEU A 93 4.29 -11.29 -9.89
CA LEU A 93 4.64 -12.68 -10.18
C LEU A 93 3.42 -13.51 -10.62
N ALA A 94 2.27 -13.35 -9.93
CA ALA A 94 1.03 -14.04 -10.28
C ALA A 94 0.47 -13.57 -11.63
N ASN A 95 0.60 -12.28 -11.95
CA ASN A 95 0.16 -11.75 -13.23
C ASN A 95 0.99 -12.33 -14.39
N PHE A 96 2.31 -12.41 -14.23
CA PHE A 96 3.21 -12.98 -15.24
C PHE A 96 3.02 -14.48 -15.47
N THR A 97 2.68 -15.24 -14.42
CA THR A 97 2.52 -16.72 -14.52
C THR A 97 1.09 -17.15 -14.82
N SER A 98 0.09 -16.59 -14.13
CA SER A 98 -1.31 -17.03 -14.19
C SER A 98 -2.18 -16.24 -15.16
N LEU A 99 -1.80 -15.02 -15.51
CA LEU A 99 -2.55 -14.15 -16.44
C LEU A 99 -1.85 -14.00 -17.81
N SER A 100 -0.91 -14.89 -18.12
CA SER A 100 -0.14 -14.91 -19.37
C SER A 100 -1.00 -15.00 -20.64
N GLY A 101 -2.23 -15.51 -20.53
CA GLY A 101 -3.21 -15.55 -21.63
C GLY A 101 -3.97 -14.24 -21.89
N GLN A 102 -3.86 -13.24 -21.01
CA GLN A 102 -4.49 -11.93 -21.21
C GLN A 102 -3.62 -11.02 -22.08
N ASN A 103 -4.24 -10.01 -22.70
CA ASN A 103 -3.49 -9.00 -23.45
C ASN A 103 -2.66 -8.12 -22.50
N PHE A 104 -1.59 -7.54 -23.01
CA PHE A 104 -0.65 -6.72 -22.24
C PHE A 104 -1.33 -5.56 -21.50
N ALA A 105 -2.30 -4.89 -22.12
CA ALA A 105 -3.00 -3.76 -21.50
C ALA A 105 -3.81 -4.20 -20.27
N SER A 106 -4.53 -5.32 -20.36
CA SER A 106 -5.28 -5.90 -19.25
C SER A 106 -4.35 -6.33 -18.10
N GLN A 107 -3.19 -6.91 -18.42
CA GLN A 107 -2.18 -7.28 -17.42
C GLN A 107 -1.68 -6.07 -16.64
N VAL A 108 -1.29 -4.99 -17.33
CA VAL A 108 -0.85 -3.74 -16.71
C VAL A 108 -1.96 -3.13 -15.86
N LEU A 109 -3.19 -3.09 -16.38
CA LEU A 109 -4.32 -2.53 -15.65
C LEU A 109 -4.62 -3.30 -14.36
N TRP A 110 -4.60 -4.64 -14.38
CA TRP A 110 -4.76 -5.45 -13.17
C TRP A 110 -3.68 -5.17 -12.13
N ILE A 111 -2.42 -5.01 -12.55
CA ILE A 111 -1.33 -4.63 -11.65
C ILE A 111 -1.62 -3.29 -10.99
N LEU A 112 -2.05 -2.29 -11.76
CA LEU A 112 -2.37 -0.96 -11.24
C LEU A 112 -3.57 -0.97 -10.28
N ILE A 113 -4.66 -1.68 -10.61
CA ILE A 113 -5.84 -1.80 -9.76
C ILE A 113 -5.48 -2.47 -8.43
N LEU A 114 -4.77 -3.59 -8.48
CA LEU A 114 -4.39 -4.35 -7.29
C LEU A 114 -3.39 -3.57 -6.43
N ASN A 115 -2.41 -2.93 -7.04
CA ASN A 115 -1.45 -2.06 -6.35
C ASN A 115 -2.17 -0.93 -5.61
N SER A 116 -3.03 -0.20 -6.32
CA SER A 116 -3.80 0.90 -5.75
C SER A 116 -4.70 0.42 -4.61
N SER A 117 -5.39 -0.70 -4.80
CA SER A 117 -6.28 -1.30 -3.78
C SER A 117 -5.56 -1.64 -2.47
N VAL A 118 -4.31 -2.11 -2.55
CA VAL A 118 -3.49 -2.41 -1.36
C VAL A 118 -3.20 -1.15 -0.56
N TYR A 119 -2.81 -0.06 -1.23
CA TYR A 119 -2.56 1.22 -0.57
C TYR A 119 -3.85 1.83 0.00
N PHE A 120 -4.97 1.67 -0.68
CA PHE A 120 -6.27 2.11 -0.18
C PHE A 120 -6.68 1.34 1.08
N ILE A 121 -6.60 0.01 1.07
CA ILE A 121 -6.88 -0.84 2.25
C ILE A 121 -5.93 -0.46 3.40
N TYR A 122 -4.65 -0.29 3.11
CA TYR A 122 -3.65 0.16 4.09
C TYR A 122 -4.04 1.50 4.72
N TYR A 123 -4.45 2.47 3.91
CA TYR A 123 -4.86 3.80 4.37
C TYR A 123 -6.09 3.73 5.28
N ILE A 124 -7.12 3.00 4.87
CA ILE A 124 -8.33 2.79 5.67
C ILE A 124 -7.98 2.09 7.00
N PHE A 125 -7.17 1.03 6.95
CA PHE A 125 -6.74 0.30 8.13
C PHE A 125 -5.94 1.18 9.11
N MET A 126 -5.07 2.06 8.60
CA MET A 126 -4.34 3.01 9.45
C MET A 126 -5.27 4.00 10.15
N LYS A 127 -6.34 4.47 9.49
CA LYS A 127 -7.36 5.29 10.14
C LYS A 127 -8.07 4.57 11.27
N PHE A 128 -8.38 3.28 11.09
CA PHE A 128 -8.93 2.43 12.15
C PHE A 128 -7.98 2.28 13.34
N ILE A 129 -6.71 1.97 13.10
CA ILE A 129 -5.71 1.80 14.17
C ILE A 129 -5.54 3.09 14.99
N HIS A 130 -5.34 4.21 14.31
CA HIS A 130 -5.04 5.49 14.97
C HIS A 130 -6.30 6.22 15.46
N LYS A 131 -7.48 5.62 15.25
CA LYS A 131 -8.78 6.16 15.65
C LYS A 131 -8.99 7.59 15.15
N GLU A 132 -8.59 7.86 13.91
CA GLU A 132 -8.72 9.16 13.23
C GLU A 132 -10.16 9.43 12.75
N PHE A 133 -11.14 9.10 13.59
CA PHE A 133 -12.58 9.21 13.30
C PHE A 133 -13.20 10.54 13.71
N ARG A 134 -12.38 11.52 14.10
CA ARG A 134 -12.85 12.79 14.65
C ARG A 134 -12.60 13.93 13.67
N GLY A 135 -13.65 14.72 13.45
CA GLY A 135 -13.60 15.95 12.64
C GLY A 135 -13.87 15.74 11.15
N LEU A 136 -13.73 16.83 10.40
CA LEU A 136 -14.11 16.93 8.98
C LEU A 136 -13.31 15.99 8.07
N MET A 137 -12.05 15.68 8.44
CA MET A 137 -11.16 14.81 7.66
C MET A 137 -11.72 13.39 7.49
N TRP A 138 -12.40 12.85 8.51
CA TRP A 138 -12.98 11.51 8.40
C TRP A 138 -14.21 11.48 7.48
N VAL A 139 -15.03 12.52 7.53
CA VAL A 139 -16.22 12.67 6.66
C VAL A 139 -15.79 12.76 5.19
N GLN A 140 -14.75 13.54 4.89
CA GLN A 140 -14.18 13.64 3.55
C GLN A 140 -13.69 12.28 3.05
N THR A 141 -12.87 11.57 3.85
CA THR A 141 -12.40 10.22 3.50
C THR A 141 -13.57 9.26 3.26
N LEU A 142 -14.57 9.26 4.13
CA LEU A 142 -15.73 8.38 4.00
C LEU A 142 -16.50 8.66 2.71
N MET A 143 -16.76 9.94 2.41
CA MET A 143 -17.48 10.36 1.20
C MET A 143 -16.75 9.89 -0.07
N TYR A 144 -15.46 10.17 -0.19
CA TYR A 144 -14.67 9.75 -1.35
C TYR A 144 -14.52 8.23 -1.43
N SER A 145 -14.38 7.54 -0.29
CA SER A 145 -14.33 6.07 -0.25
C SER A 145 -15.64 5.45 -0.74
N VAL A 146 -16.79 5.99 -0.32
CA VAL A 146 -18.11 5.51 -0.76
C VAL A 146 -18.27 5.69 -2.25
N ILE A 147 -18.00 6.89 -2.79
CA ILE A 147 -18.10 7.15 -4.23
C ILE A 147 -17.16 6.23 -5.00
N THR A 148 -15.90 6.15 -4.58
CA THR A 148 -14.88 5.27 -5.18
C THR A 148 -15.35 3.83 -5.25
N LEU A 149 -15.92 3.27 -4.17
CA LEU A 149 -16.37 1.89 -4.15
C LEU A 149 -17.66 1.69 -4.95
N SER A 150 -18.62 2.60 -4.85
CA SER A 150 -19.91 2.54 -5.56
C SER A 150 -19.74 2.56 -7.07
N PHE A 151 -18.80 3.35 -7.59
CA PHE A 151 -18.53 3.43 -9.03
C PHE A 151 -17.42 2.46 -9.46
N GLY A 152 -16.41 2.25 -8.62
CA GLY A 152 -15.23 1.44 -8.92
C GLY A 152 -15.52 -0.06 -8.98
N ILE A 153 -16.32 -0.60 -8.07
CA ILE A 153 -16.65 -2.04 -8.07
C ILE A 153 -17.39 -2.43 -9.35
N PRO A 154 -18.51 -1.77 -9.74
CA PRO A 154 -19.18 -2.08 -11.00
C PRO A 154 -18.27 -1.89 -12.23
N SER A 155 -17.43 -0.85 -12.23
CA SER A 155 -16.43 -0.61 -13.27
C SER A 155 -15.48 -1.82 -13.45
N VAL A 156 -14.94 -2.36 -12.36
CA VAL A 156 -14.05 -3.54 -12.42
C VAL A 156 -14.79 -4.79 -12.88
N LEU A 157 -16.05 -4.96 -12.47
CA LEU A 157 -16.90 -6.06 -12.95
C LEU A 157 -17.11 -5.96 -14.47
N TYR A 158 -17.47 -4.77 -14.97
CA TYR A 158 -17.68 -4.55 -16.40
C TYR A 158 -16.41 -4.71 -17.22
N PHE A 159 -15.27 -4.25 -16.70
CA PHE A 159 -13.95 -4.53 -17.30
C PHE A 159 -13.66 -6.03 -17.39
N SER A 160 -14.02 -6.79 -16.34
CA SER A 160 -13.78 -8.24 -16.30
C SER A 160 -14.67 -9.02 -17.26
N SER A 161 -15.85 -8.50 -17.57
CA SER A 161 -16.75 -9.02 -18.61
C SER A 161 -16.44 -8.51 -20.02
N ALA A 162 -15.61 -7.47 -20.17
CA ALA A 162 -15.37 -6.83 -21.46
C ALA A 162 -14.52 -7.72 -22.39
N LEU A 163 -15.06 -7.97 -23.58
CA LEU A 163 -14.48 -8.80 -24.64
C LEU A 163 -13.39 -8.09 -25.47
N THR A 164 -12.92 -6.91 -25.03
CA THR A 164 -12.02 -6.07 -25.83
C THR A 164 -10.64 -6.71 -25.95
N SER A 165 -10.36 -7.23 -27.14
CA SER A 165 -9.06 -7.79 -27.50
C SER A 165 -8.32 -6.82 -28.40
N TRP A 166 -7.33 -6.14 -27.83
CA TRP A 166 -6.44 -5.22 -28.56
C TRP A 166 -5.55 -5.90 -29.61
N ASN A 167 -5.51 -7.23 -29.61
CA ASN A 167 -4.67 -8.05 -30.50
C ASN A 167 -5.45 -8.62 -31.70
N LYS A 168 -6.69 -8.17 -31.92
CA LYS A 168 -7.58 -8.74 -32.91
C LYS A 168 -7.87 -7.73 -34.02
N SER A 169 -8.08 -8.24 -35.23
CA SER A 169 -8.41 -7.39 -36.37
C SER A 169 -9.76 -6.69 -36.16
N PRO A 170 -10.02 -5.54 -36.81
CA PRO A 170 -11.31 -4.87 -36.72
C PRO A 170 -12.50 -5.77 -37.11
N ALA A 171 -12.30 -6.72 -38.03
CA ALA A 171 -13.32 -7.68 -38.42
C ALA A 171 -13.61 -8.71 -37.31
N GLU A 172 -12.58 -9.30 -36.71
CA GLU A 172 -12.74 -10.24 -35.58
C GLU A 172 -13.26 -9.56 -34.31
N SER A 173 -13.02 -8.27 -34.14
CA SER A 173 -13.56 -7.51 -33.02
C SER A 173 -15.06 -7.35 -33.14
N ARG A 174 -15.58 -7.02 -34.34
CA ARG A 174 -17.02 -6.82 -34.59
C ARG A 174 -17.87 -8.06 -34.32
N VAL A 175 -17.30 -9.26 -34.50
CA VAL A 175 -17.98 -10.53 -34.20
C VAL A 175 -18.23 -10.71 -32.70
N ARG A 176 -17.48 -10.00 -31.85
CA ARG A 176 -17.60 -10.02 -30.38
C ARG A 176 -18.38 -8.86 -29.80
N ASN A 177 -19.00 -8.03 -30.64
CA ASN A 177 -19.89 -6.99 -30.16
C ASN A 177 -21.16 -7.64 -29.62
N GLU A 178 -21.38 -7.48 -28.32
CA GLU A 178 -22.63 -7.87 -27.66
C GLU A 178 -23.67 -6.76 -27.84
N ASP A 179 -24.94 -7.10 -27.61
CA ASP A 179 -26.02 -6.12 -27.63
C ASP A 179 -25.81 -5.06 -26.53
N CYS A 180 -26.13 -3.81 -26.85
CA CYS A 180 -26.06 -2.70 -25.90
C CYS A 180 -27.07 -2.90 -24.77
N PHE A 181 -26.68 -2.67 -23.52
CA PHE A 181 -27.54 -2.93 -22.36
C PHE A 181 -28.14 -1.65 -21.77
N PHE A 182 -27.56 -0.48 -22.04
CA PHE A 182 -28.01 0.80 -21.51
C PHE A 182 -28.41 1.74 -22.65
N LEU A 183 -29.69 2.13 -22.67
CA LEU A 183 -30.31 3.02 -23.67
C LEU A 183 -30.14 2.55 -25.12
N ASP A 184 -29.95 1.24 -25.35
CA ASP A 184 -29.64 0.65 -26.65
C ASP A 184 -28.44 1.32 -27.38
N PHE A 185 -27.57 1.97 -26.62
CA PHE A 185 -26.44 2.74 -27.15
C PHE A 185 -25.11 2.40 -26.48
N TYR A 186 -25.12 2.09 -25.18
CA TYR A 186 -23.91 1.81 -24.42
C TYR A 186 -23.78 0.33 -24.11
N ASP A 187 -22.58 -0.20 -24.38
CA ASP A 187 -22.19 -1.55 -24.00
C ASP A 187 -21.46 -1.57 -22.64
N TYR A 188 -21.02 -2.75 -22.21
CA TYR A 188 -20.27 -2.91 -20.95
C TYR A 188 -18.90 -2.21 -20.97
N HIS A 189 -18.28 -2.03 -22.13
CA HIS A 189 -17.00 -1.34 -22.26
C HIS A 189 -17.18 0.17 -22.05
N ASP A 190 -18.23 0.74 -22.63
CA ASP A 190 -18.58 2.14 -22.42
C ASP A 190 -18.96 2.40 -20.95
N ALA A 191 -19.74 1.51 -20.35
CA ALA A 191 -20.11 1.59 -18.93
C ALA A 191 -18.88 1.50 -18.02
N TRP A 192 -17.89 0.65 -18.34
CA TRP A 192 -16.62 0.59 -17.62
C TRP A 192 -15.90 1.95 -17.67
N HIS A 193 -15.77 2.57 -18.84
CA HIS A 193 -15.12 3.88 -18.98
C HIS A 193 -15.88 4.98 -18.23
N PHE A 194 -17.20 4.98 -18.33
CA PHE A 194 -18.04 5.98 -17.65
C PHE A 194 -17.94 5.89 -16.12
N LEU A 195 -17.95 4.68 -15.56
CA LEU A 195 -17.94 4.46 -14.11
C LEU A 195 -16.52 4.57 -13.51
N SER A 196 -15.49 4.20 -14.26
CA SER A 196 -14.10 4.27 -13.76
C SER A 196 -13.60 5.71 -13.56
N ALA A 197 -14.07 6.67 -14.38
CA ALA A 197 -13.63 8.06 -14.30
C ALA A 197 -13.92 8.74 -12.93
N PRO A 198 -15.17 8.80 -12.43
CA PRO A 198 -15.44 9.35 -11.10
C PRO A 198 -14.84 8.50 -9.97
N ALA A 199 -14.77 7.18 -10.14
CA ALA A 199 -14.14 6.30 -9.16
C ALA A 199 -12.66 6.63 -8.97
N LEU A 200 -11.89 6.74 -10.06
CA LEU A 200 -10.47 7.09 -10.01
C LEU A 200 -10.25 8.52 -9.52
N PHE A 201 -11.10 9.47 -9.93
CA PHE A 201 -11.01 10.85 -9.46
C PHE A 201 -11.15 10.91 -7.93
N CYS A 202 -12.19 10.29 -7.36
CA CYS A 202 -12.38 10.25 -5.92
C CYS A 202 -11.35 9.36 -5.20
N PHE A 203 -10.78 8.35 -5.86
CA PHE A 203 -9.76 7.49 -5.29
C PHE A 203 -8.47 8.28 -4.95
N PHE A 204 -8.11 9.27 -5.78
CA PHE A 204 -6.90 10.08 -5.59
C PHE A 204 -7.10 11.32 -4.70
N LEU A 205 -8.32 11.60 -4.23
CA LEU A 205 -8.68 12.74 -3.37
C LEU A 205 -8.85 12.36 -1.89
#